data_AF-A0AAN8HZ57-F1
#
_entry.id   AF-A0AAN8HZ57-F1
#
_cell.length_a   1.000
_cell.length_b   1.000
_cell.length_c   1.000
_cell.angle_alpha   90.00
_cell.angle_beta   90.00
_cell.angle_gamma   90.00
#
_symmetry.space_group_name_H-M   'P 1'
#
loop_
_entity.id
_entity.type
_entity.pdbx_description
1 polymer ?
#
loop_
_entity_poly.entity_id
_entity_poly.type
_entity_poly.pdbx_seq_one_letter_code
_entity_poly.pdbx_strand_id
1 'polypeptide(L)'
;MCESRAVPSGKVYRQLFDAQVQLSRSLLAGRRDTDCLSAEDSNTTSRTLCPLSSRGQQVDDEDDEDDEDVEEVSRLPDSVVVNCPSSDIIERLTEKKSQKHKEALKQLETELTHLTQVCETQVRYVSVELLSSLQDVDLRLNTLKDGMEHLEHDGVQVREHLEHDGVHVREHLEHDGVQVREHLEHDGVQQVCVLWEQVERQVKLKEIRIQELNHKLTESETQRTAEIRAVLRKYLHLLQRVSYLPPADVCRLIHAEATMLNQSLLANRRSVARLLLRLQEENLQQENLLRLHWVESLNRWRRSRVTQVIDRFRALCSIEEEPLLQTLKPDLTKHREDMVYGICFLVPPSCSTVLVSDWFNQLTAINQQIDARHTSLLHQLRGCSEQQRQHGRAEVQRCEEALSALQLSEQEVSDIINSQLLTLIGQRQSQVEERLAALERCSDSATCRALALTRCVFVVMRGAALLWETHSRRLETREEEIKQHLEDLRRSQQRNIQVSPPQVSPPR
;
A
#
# COMPACT_ATOMS: atom_id res chain seq x y z
N MET A 1 93.94 12.29 24.43
CA MET A 1 94.02 10.87 24.84
C MET A 1 93.40 10.03 23.74
N CYS A 2 94.10 9.01 23.25
CA CYS A 2 93.55 8.02 22.34
C CYS A 2 93.45 6.69 23.08
N GLU A 3 92.34 5.98 22.96
CA GLU A 3 92.24 4.58 23.40
C GLU A 3 91.90 3.69 22.20
N SER A 4 92.88 2.86 21.82
CA SER A 4 92.80 1.99 20.65
C SER A 4 92.12 0.67 21.02
N ARG A 5 90.90 0.42 20.54
CA ARG A 5 90.17 -0.83 20.81
C ARG A 5 90.35 -1.84 19.67
N ALA A 6 91.45 -2.59 19.71
CA ALA A 6 91.71 -3.68 18.77
C ALA A 6 90.68 -4.82 18.91
N VAL A 7 90.27 -5.42 17.80
CA VAL A 7 89.36 -6.58 17.73
C VAL A 7 90.11 -7.76 17.10
N PRO A 8 90.04 -9.00 17.63
CA PRO A 8 90.95 -10.06 17.21
C PRO A 8 90.69 -10.59 15.80
N SER A 9 91.64 -10.34 14.89
CA SER A 9 91.71 -11.03 13.59
C SER A 9 92.08 -12.51 13.79
N GLY A 10 91.34 -13.43 13.16
CA GLY A 10 91.71 -14.85 13.13
C GLY A 10 90.54 -15.85 13.07
N LYS A 11 89.39 -15.55 13.69
CA LYS A 11 88.24 -16.50 13.68
C LYS A 11 87.50 -16.55 12.34
N VAL A 12 87.18 -15.39 11.76
CA VAL A 12 86.38 -15.29 10.51
C VAL A 12 87.11 -15.92 9.31
N TYR A 13 88.39 -15.61 9.11
CA TYR A 13 89.19 -16.18 8.02
C TYR A 13 89.33 -17.70 8.11
N ARG A 14 89.43 -18.26 9.33
CA ARG A 14 89.49 -19.71 9.52
C ARG A 14 88.18 -20.39 9.17
N GLN A 15 87.04 -19.82 9.59
CA GLN A 15 85.71 -20.31 9.23
C GLN A 15 85.44 -20.29 7.71
N LEU A 16 85.94 -19.28 7.00
CA LEU A 16 85.90 -19.25 5.53
C LEU A 16 86.74 -20.36 4.90
N PHE A 17 87.96 -20.58 5.39
CA PHE A 17 88.83 -21.65 4.90
C PHE A 17 88.25 -23.04 5.16
N ASP A 18 87.74 -23.29 6.38
CA ASP A 18 87.12 -24.56 6.76
C ASP A 18 85.89 -24.87 5.86
N ALA A 19 85.05 -23.86 5.57
CA ALA A 19 83.92 -23.99 4.65
C ALA A 19 84.35 -24.27 3.19
N GLN A 20 85.42 -23.62 2.70
CA GLN A 20 85.95 -23.84 1.36
C GLN A 20 86.58 -25.25 1.20
N VAL A 21 87.22 -25.78 2.24
CA VAL A 21 87.70 -27.17 2.31
C VAL A 21 86.53 -28.17 2.35
N GLN A 22 85.42 -27.81 3.01
CA GLN A 22 84.22 -28.67 3.05
C GLN A 22 83.52 -28.73 1.68
N LEU A 23 83.42 -27.61 0.97
CA LEU A 23 82.75 -27.50 -0.32
C LEU A 23 83.55 -28.19 -1.45
N SER A 24 84.88 -28.05 -1.46
CA SER A 24 85.76 -28.76 -2.40
C SER A 24 85.73 -30.28 -2.23
N ARG A 25 85.65 -30.78 -0.98
CA ARG A 25 85.46 -32.23 -0.72
C ARG A 25 84.13 -32.75 -1.26
N SER A 26 83.04 -32.00 -1.13
CA SER A 26 81.74 -32.39 -1.69
C SER A 26 81.74 -32.43 -3.22
N LEU A 27 82.41 -31.47 -3.89
CA LEU A 27 82.53 -31.46 -5.35
C LEU A 27 83.43 -32.59 -5.89
N LEU A 28 84.45 -33.01 -5.13
CA LEU A 28 85.28 -34.16 -5.48
C LEU A 28 84.57 -35.51 -5.23
N ALA A 29 83.66 -35.58 -4.25
CA ALA A 29 82.83 -36.75 -4.03
C ALA A 29 81.78 -36.94 -5.13
N GLY A 30 81.10 -35.87 -5.53
CA GLY A 30 80.04 -35.90 -6.55
C GLY A 30 80.49 -36.07 -8.01
N ARG A 31 81.73 -36.50 -8.26
CA ARG A 31 82.33 -36.59 -9.61
C ARG A 31 83.05 -37.90 -9.88
N ARG A 32 82.67 -38.99 -9.21
CA ARG A 32 83.35 -40.29 -9.31
C ARG A 32 82.52 -41.49 -9.77
N ASP A 33 81.19 -41.35 -9.81
CA ASP A 33 80.29 -42.30 -10.45
C ASP A 33 79.91 -41.68 -11.82
N THR A 34 80.67 -41.87 -12.91
CA THR A 34 80.75 -43.08 -13.77
C THR A 34 79.38 -43.74 -13.94
N ASP A 35 78.65 -43.51 -15.02
CA ASP A 35 78.85 -43.99 -16.41
C ASP A 35 78.03 -45.26 -16.68
N CYS A 36 77.77 -45.55 -17.97
CA CYS A 36 77.03 -46.71 -18.49
C CYS A 36 75.50 -46.69 -18.21
N LEU A 37 74.61 -47.03 -19.15
CA LEU A 37 74.76 -47.54 -20.53
C LEU A 37 73.59 -47.10 -21.44
N SER A 38 73.63 -47.54 -22.69
CA SER A 38 72.73 -47.30 -23.83
C SER A 38 71.27 -47.82 -23.63
N ALA A 39 70.30 -47.64 -24.54
CA ALA A 39 70.36 -47.30 -25.97
C ALA A 39 69.04 -46.67 -26.50
N GLU A 40 69.09 -46.20 -27.76
CA GLU A 40 68.03 -46.30 -28.80
C GLU A 40 66.63 -45.66 -28.55
N ASP A 41 65.94 -45.10 -29.55
CA ASP A 41 66.21 -45.00 -31.00
C ASP A 41 65.56 -43.73 -31.61
N SER A 42 65.97 -43.39 -32.85
CA SER A 42 65.17 -42.84 -33.96
C SER A 42 64.09 -41.76 -33.70
N ASN A 43 64.03 -40.64 -34.45
CA ASN A 43 64.63 -40.38 -35.76
C ASN A 43 64.65 -38.86 -36.11
N THR A 44 65.77 -38.38 -36.68
CA THR A 44 65.87 -37.76 -38.04
C THR A 44 64.96 -36.57 -38.37
N THR A 45 65.35 -35.40 -38.93
CA THR A 45 66.55 -34.84 -39.62
C THR A 45 66.01 -33.58 -40.35
N SER A 46 66.68 -32.44 -40.63
CA SER A 46 68.02 -31.88 -40.37
C SER A 46 67.89 -30.34 -40.30
N ARG A 47 68.84 -29.52 -39.81
CA ARG A 47 70.06 -29.00 -40.50
C ARG A 47 69.80 -28.59 -41.97
N THR A 48 70.42 -27.55 -42.53
CA THR A 48 71.81 -27.06 -42.39
C THR A 48 71.84 -25.57 -42.82
N LEU A 49 72.69 -24.66 -42.33
CA LEU A 49 74.10 -24.50 -42.73
C LEU A 49 74.89 -23.63 -41.73
N CYS A 50 76.21 -23.79 -41.77
CA CYS A 50 77.25 -23.03 -41.05
C CYS A 50 77.97 -22.06 -42.04
N PRO A 51 78.90 -21.14 -41.66
CA PRO A 51 80.06 -21.44 -40.79
C PRO A 51 80.51 -20.32 -39.81
N LEU A 52 81.58 -20.64 -39.06
CA LEU A 52 82.27 -19.80 -38.08
C LEU A 52 83.18 -18.74 -38.74
N SER A 53 83.47 -17.66 -38.02
CA SER A 53 84.81 -17.05 -37.95
C SER A 53 84.99 -16.19 -36.68
N SER A 54 86.23 -15.99 -36.25
CA SER A 54 86.71 -15.47 -34.94
C SER A 54 86.96 -16.61 -33.93
N ARG A 55 88.20 -17.12 -33.72
CA ARG A 55 89.50 -16.44 -33.50
C ARG A 55 89.45 -15.53 -32.28
N GLY A 56 89.80 -16.10 -31.13
CA GLY A 56 89.97 -15.43 -29.85
C GLY A 56 90.89 -16.31 -29.01
N GLN A 57 92.19 -16.04 -29.08
CA GLN A 57 93.24 -16.86 -28.50
C GLN A 57 93.57 -16.35 -27.11
N GLN A 58 93.89 -17.26 -26.20
CA GLN A 58 94.66 -16.94 -25.00
C GLN A 58 95.81 -17.95 -24.92
N VAL A 59 96.97 -17.44 -24.55
CA VAL A 59 98.26 -18.14 -24.47
C VAL A 59 98.62 -18.22 -22.99
N ASP A 60 99.36 -19.27 -22.62
CA ASP A 60 100.50 -19.30 -21.70
C ASP A 60 101.29 -20.55 -22.18
N ASP A 61 102.50 -20.40 -22.75
CA ASP A 61 103.80 -20.81 -22.17
C ASP A 61 104.12 -22.32 -22.41
N GLU A 62 105.34 -22.80 -22.66
CA GLU A 62 106.73 -22.32 -22.47
C GLU A 62 107.65 -23.01 -23.55
N ASP A 63 108.80 -22.40 -23.90
CA ASP A 63 110.03 -22.96 -24.55
C ASP A 63 109.89 -23.76 -25.90
N ASP A 64 110.88 -24.05 -26.77
CA ASP A 64 112.32 -23.75 -27.02
C ASP A 64 112.52 -23.99 -28.56
N GLU A 65 113.57 -23.68 -29.34
CA GLU A 65 114.96 -23.16 -29.18
C GLU A 65 115.20 -21.99 -30.23
N ASP A 66 116.46 -21.61 -30.54
CA ASP A 66 116.85 -20.56 -31.53
C ASP A 66 116.77 -20.98 -33.03
N ASP A 67 116.76 -20.01 -33.97
CA ASP A 67 117.84 -19.84 -34.99
C ASP A 67 117.66 -18.65 -35.98
N GLU A 68 118.75 -17.87 -36.12
CA GLU A 68 119.32 -17.05 -37.22
C GLU A 68 118.50 -16.18 -38.23
N ASP A 69 119.21 -15.20 -38.83
CA ASP A 69 118.99 -14.53 -40.15
C ASP A 69 117.64 -13.81 -40.43
N VAL A 70 117.55 -12.46 -40.57
CA VAL A 70 118.35 -11.52 -41.38
C VAL A 70 118.06 -10.04 -40.97
N GLU A 71 118.97 -9.14 -41.34
CA GLU A 71 118.85 -7.66 -41.36
C GLU A 71 117.46 -7.11 -41.79
N GLU A 72 116.88 -6.17 -41.00
CA GLU A 72 116.61 -4.82 -41.52
C GLU A 72 116.29 -3.76 -40.43
N VAL A 73 116.57 -2.49 -40.78
CA VAL A 73 116.11 -1.24 -40.13
C VAL A 73 116.25 -1.15 -38.60
N SER A 74 117.49 -0.92 -38.15
CA SER A 74 117.71 -0.04 -37.00
C SER A 74 117.03 1.33 -37.23
N ARG A 75 116.37 1.90 -36.19
CA ARG A 75 115.96 3.31 -35.93
C ARG A 75 114.48 3.52 -35.57
N LEU A 76 114.09 3.13 -34.35
CA LEU A 76 112.99 3.78 -33.61
C LEU A 76 113.47 4.06 -32.15
N PRO A 77 112.97 5.10 -31.46
CA PRO A 77 113.53 5.51 -30.16
C PRO A 77 112.78 4.92 -28.95
N ASP A 78 113.51 4.40 -27.96
CA ASP A 78 113.02 3.74 -26.73
C ASP A 78 112.36 4.67 -25.69
N SER A 79 111.62 5.71 -26.12
CA SER A 79 110.89 6.57 -25.19
C SER A 79 109.59 7.14 -25.78
N VAL A 80 108.67 6.25 -26.17
CA VAL A 80 107.27 6.64 -26.34
C VAL A 80 106.62 6.72 -24.95
N VAL A 81 106.58 7.92 -24.37
CA VAL A 81 105.72 8.20 -23.21
C VAL A 81 104.27 8.12 -23.68
N VAL A 82 103.64 6.96 -23.54
CA VAL A 82 102.23 6.73 -23.87
C VAL A 82 101.33 7.39 -22.82
N ASN A 83 101.32 8.72 -22.81
CA ASN A 83 100.23 9.51 -22.26
C ASN A 83 99.02 9.41 -23.20
N CYS A 84 98.48 8.20 -23.38
CA CYS A 84 97.14 8.03 -23.88
C CYS A 84 96.18 8.59 -22.82
N PRO A 85 95.40 9.65 -23.10
CA PRO A 85 94.30 9.99 -22.22
C PRO A 85 93.35 8.78 -22.18
N SER A 86 92.93 8.38 -20.98
CA SER A 86 92.00 7.26 -20.79
C SER A 86 90.76 7.46 -21.67
N SER A 87 90.46 6.48 -22.53
CA SER A 87 89.50 6.65 -23.61
C SER A 87 88.06 6.80 -23.10
N ASP A 88 87.64 8.06 -22.94
CA ASP A 88 86.31 8.57 -22.61
C ASP A 88 85.20 8.08 -23.58
N ILE A 89 85.54 7.24 -24.57
CA ILE A 89 84.58 6.57 -25.45
C ILE A 89 83.67 5.62 -24.67
N ILE A 90 84.18 4.89 -23.68
CA ILE A 90 83.36 3.98 -22.86
C ILE A 90 82.39 4.77 -22.00
N GLU A 91 82.87 5.80 -21.32
CA GLU A 91 82.09 6.68 -20.44
C GLU A 91 80.99 7.41 -21.23
N ARG A 92 81.32 8.03 -22.37
CA ARG A 92 80.34 8.60 -23.32
C ARG A 92 79.34 7.58 -23.86
N LEU A 93 79.73 6.31 -24.06
CA LEU A 93 78.79 5.25 -24.47
C LEU A 93 77.84 4.85 -23.33
N THR A 94 78.31 4.78 -22.10
CA THR A 94 77.45 4.54 -20.93
C THR A 94 76.53 5.71 -20.65
N GLU A 95 77.01 6.95 -20.77
CA GLU A 95 76.19 8.17 -20.65
C GLU A 95 75.11 8.19 -21.75
N LYS A 96 75.47 7.89 -23.01
CA LYS A 96 74.53 7.83 -24.13
C LYS A 96 73.49 6.69 -24.01
N LYS A 97 73.80 5.59 -23.31
CA LYS A 97 72.80 4.55 -22.95
C LYS A 97 71.94 5.00 -21.77
N SER A 98 72.55 5.55 -20.72
CA SER A 98 71.89 6.10 -19.53
C SER A 98 70.86 7.17 -19.91
N GLN A 99 71.25 8.11 -20.77
CA GLN A 99 70.39 9.16 -21.31
C GLN A 99 69.19 8.60 -22.09
N LYS A 100 69.43 7.69 -23.05
CA LYS A 100 68.33 7.05 -23.80
C LYS A 100 67.40 6.21 -22.92
N HIS A 101 67.92 5.60 -21.84
CA HIS A 101 67.12 4.87 -20.87
C HIS A 101 66.25 5.81 -20.03
N LYS A 102 66.80 6.95 -19.57
CA LYS A 102 66.04 8.03 -18.90
C LYS A 102 64.94 8.60 -19.82
N GLU A 103 65.24 8.79 -21.11
CA GLU A 103 64.28 9.24 -22.13
C GLU A 103 63.15 8.21 -22.35
N ALA A 104 63.48 6.92 -22.45
CA ALA A 104 62.49 5.85 -22.58
C ALA A 104 61.61 5.70 -21.32
N LEU A 105 62.15 5.93 -20.12
CA LEU A 105 61.37 5.96 -18.87
C LEU A 105 60.43 7.18 -18.82
N LYS A 106 60.90 8.38 -19.21
CA LYS A 106 60.03 9.55 -19.34
C LYS A 106 58.88 9.33 -20.33
N GLN A 107 59.15 8.63 -21.44
CA GLN A 107 58.11 8.32 -22.43
C GLN A 107 57.11 7.25 -21.94
N LEU A 108 57.54 6.32 -21.08
CA LEU A 108 56.64 5.40 -20.37
C LEU A 108 55.71 6.19 -19.42
N GLU A 109 56.27 7.13 -18.65
CA GLU A 109 55.54 7.97 -17.70
C GLU A 109 54.52 8.89 -18.40
N THR A 110 54.87 9.49 -19.54
CA THR A 110 53.93 10.32 -20.32
C THR A 110 52.82 9.50 -20.97
N GLU A 111 53.08 8.28 -21.44
CA GLU A 111 52.02 7.40 -21.97
C GLU A 111 51.09 6.86 -20.88
N LEU A 112 51.60 6.52 -19.68
CA LEU A 112 50.78 6.08 -18.54
C LEU A 112 49.93 7.21 -17.92
N THR A 113 50.47 8.43 -17.87
CA THR A 113 49.71 9.60 -17.39
C THR A 113 48.64 10.04 -18.38
N HIS A 114 48.95 10.08 -19.68
CA HIS A 114 47.95 10.30 -20.74
C HIS A 114 46.82 9.26 -20.69
N LEU A 115 47.16 7.96 -20.60
CA LEU A 115 46.18 6.89 -20.46
C LEU A 115 45.27 7.07 -19.23
N THR A 116 45.84 7.50 -18.10
CA THR A 116 45.05 7.79 -16.89
C THR A 116 44.10 8.97 -17.09
N GLN A 117 44.53 10.05 -17.76
CA GLN A 117 43.67 11.20 -18.08
C GLN A 117 42.50 10.83 -19.01
N VAL A 118 42.73 9.96 -19.99
CA VAL A 118 41.67 9.43 -20.87
C VAL A 118 40.64 8.64 -20.06
N CYS A 119 41.09 7.68 -19.24
CA CYS A 119 40.19 6.88 -18.41
C CYS A 119 39.43 7.72 -17.36
N GLU A 120 40.07 8.69 -16.73
CA GLU A 120 39.40 9.64 -15.82
C GLU A 120 38.31 10.45 -16.54
N THR A 121 38.57 10.87 -17.77
CA THR A 121 37.59 11.64 -18.57
C THR A 121 36.39 10.77 -18.94
N GLN A 122 36.61 9.53 -19.34
CA GLN A 122 35.55 8.56 -19.64
C GLN A 122 34.70 8.23 -18.40
N VAL A 123 35.34 7.93 -17.26
CA VAL A 123 34.65 7.66 -15.99
C VAL A 123 33.88 8.88 -15.50
N ARG A 124 34.44 10.10 -15.64
CA ARG A 124 33.76 11.35 -15.29
C ARG A 124 32.52 11.60 -16.16
N TYR A 125 32.62 11.39 -17.46
CA TYR A 125 31.49 11.51 -18.39
C TYR A 125 30.35 10.54 -18.01
N VAL A 126 30.65 9.25 -17.87
CA VAL A 126 29.70 8.20 -17.49
C VAL A 126 29.04 8.48 -16.12
N SER A 127 29.80 9.03 -15.17
CA SER A 127 29.27 9.38 -13.84
C SER A 127 28.30 10.56 -13.87
N VAL A 128 28.56 11.57 -14.71
CA VAL A 128 27.69 12.76 -14.86
C VAL A 128 26.43 12.43 -15.68
N GLU A 129 26.56 11.60 -16.72
CA GLU A 129 25.45 11.02 -17.48
C GLU A 129 24.47 10.30 -16.53
N LEU A 130 24.97 9.39 -15.69
CA LEU A 130 24.14 8.70 -14.71
C LEU A 130 23.51 9.66 -13.70
N LEU A 131 24.30 10.54 -13.07
CA LEU A 131 23.79 11.44 -12.01
C LEU A 131 22.59 12.25 -12.51
N SER A 132 22.65 12.70 -13.76
CA SER A 132 21.57 13.43 -14.43
C SER A 132 20.34 12.54 -14.66
N SER A 133 20.54 11.28 -15.11
CA SER A 133 19.45 10.31 -15.31
C SER A 133 18.81 9.82 -14.01
N LEU A 134 19.56 9.74 -12.90
CA LEU A 134 19.01 9.36 -11.60
C LEU A 134 18.17 10.51 -11.01
N GLN A 135 18.66 11.75 -11.13
CA GLN A 135 17.92 12.93 -10.67
C GLN A 135 16.57 13.11 -11.39
N ASP A 136 16.50 12.84 -12.69
CA ASP A 136 15.23 12.82 -13.44
C ASP A 136 14.26 11.73 -12.92
N VAL A 137 14.75 10.52 -12.66
CA VAL A 137 13.90 9.44 -12.09
C VAL A 137 13.47 9.77 -10.66
N ASP A 138 14.34 10.37 -9.84
CA ASP A 138 14.02 10.77 -8.47
C ASP A 138 13.01 11.93 -8.41
N LEU A 139 13.09 12.89 -9.33
CA LEU A 139 12.06 13.93 -9.50
C LEU A 139 10.70 13.30 -9.85
N ARG A 140 10.65 12.35 -10.77
CA ARG A 140 9.42 11.63 -11.15
C ARG A 140 8.85 10.80 -9.98
N LEU A 141 9.71 10.13 -9.22
CA LEU A 141 9.31 9.37 -8.02
C LEU A 141 8.73 10.29 -6.94
N ASN A 142 9.29 11.49 -6.75
CA ASN A 142 8.72 12.49 -5.84
C ASN A 142 7.35 12.97 -6.35
N THR A 143 7.21 13.36 -7.62
CA THR A 143 5.90 13.77 -8.18
C THR A 143 4.83 12.66 -8.07
N LEU A 144 5.23 11.39 -8.17
CA LEU A 144 4.33 10.25 -7.96
C LEU A 144 3.94 10.07 -6.49
N LYS A 145 4.87 10.27 -5.55
CA LYS A 145 4.58 10.31 -4.11
C LYS A 145 3.62 11.45 -3.78
N ASP A 146 3.86 12.64 -4.30
CA ASP A 146 2.99 13.81 -4.12
C ASP A 146 1.58 13.49 -4.67
N GLY A 147 1.48 12.80 -5.81
CA GLY A 147 0.20 12.31 -6.35
C GLY A 147 -0.52 11.30 -5.44
N MET A 148 0.20 10.50 -4.65
CA MET A 148 -0.38 9.63 -3.63
C MET A 148 -0.94 10.43 -2.43
N GLU A 149 -0.34 11.58 -2.10
CA GLU A 149 -0.88 12.48 -1.07
C GLU A 149 -2.15 13.23 -1.54
N HIS A 150 -2.29 13.48 -2.86
CA HIS A 150 -3.49 14.11 -3.42
C HIS A 150 -4.72 13.18 -3.40
N LEU A 151 -4.53 11.86 -3.58
CA LEU A 151 -5.58 10.85 -3.40
C LEU A 151 -6.22 10.89 -1.99
N GLU A 152 -5.47 11.33 -0.97
CA GLU A 152 -6.01 11.52 0.37
C GLU A 152 -6.98 12.70 0.47
N HIS A 153 -6.79 13.73 -0.37
CA HIS A 153 -7.57 14.97 -0.36
C HIS A 153 -8.83 14.90 -1.21
N ASP A 154 -8.78 14.27 -2.39
CA ASP A 154 -9.96 14.03 -3.23
C ASP A 154 -10.96 13.11 -2.51
N GLY A 155 -10.43 12.14 -1.74
CA GLY A 155 -11.20 11.30 -0.82
C GLY A 155 -11.84 12.06 0.36
N VAL A 156 -11.56 13.35 0.54
CA VAL A 156 -12.14 14.23 1.58
C VAL A 156 -13.04 15.32 0.97
N GLN A 157 -12.72 15.92 -0.18
CA GLN A 157 -13.58 16.95 -0.80
C GLN A 157 -14.99 16.44 -1.14
N VAL A 158 -15.11 15.16 -1.51
CA VAL A 158 -16.41 14.49 -1.72
C VAL A 158 -17.34 14.58 -0.50
N ARG A 159 -16.80 14.68 0.71
CA ARG A 159 -17.58 14.90 1.94
C ARG A 159 -18.10 16.33 2.04
N GLU A 160 -17.24 17.33 1.86
CA GLU A 160 -17.62 18.74 1.99
C GLU A 160 -18.67 19.17 0.95
N HIS A 161 -18.61 18.65 -0.27
CA HIS A 161 -19.63 18.94 -1.29
C HIS A 161 -20.96 18.20 -1.04
N LEU A 162 -20.94 16.95 -0.56
CA LEU A 162 -22.18 16.22 -0.21
C LEU A 162 -22.87 16.78 1.04
N GLU A 163 -22.14 17.40 1.97
CA GLU A 163 -22.70 18.16 3.09
C GLU A 163 -23.37 19.47 2.63
N HIS A 164 -22.96 20.05 1.49
CA HIS A 164 -23.40 21.39 1.05
C HIS A 164 -24.60 21.40 0.06
N ASP A 165 -24.75 20.37 -0.78
CA ASP A 165 -25.81 20.29 -1.81
C ASP A 165 -27.07 19.49 -1.38
N GLY A 166 -27.08 18.95 -0.15
CA GLY A 166 -28.09 18.00 0.36
C GLY A 166 -29.54 18.47 0.49
N VAL A 167 -29.89 19.63 -0.08
CA VAL A 167 -31.21 20.27 0.03
C VAL A 167 -31.99 20.27 -1.29
N HIS A 168 -31.36 20.09 -2.47
CA HIS A 168 -32.00 20.42 -3.75
C HIS A 168 -32.14 19.30 -4.80
N VAL A 169 -31.61 18.09 -4.58
CA VAL A 169 -31.56 17.04 -5.63
C VAL A 169 -32.10 15.70 -5.13
N ARG A 170 -33.37 15.67 -4.68
CA ARG A 170 -34.00 14.47 -4.09
C ARG A 170 -34.84 13.61 -5.04
N GLU A 171 -35.25 14.11 -6.21
CA GLU A 171 -36.28 13.44 -7.04
C GLU A 171 -35.86 13.11 -8.49
N HIS A 172 -34.61 13.44 -8.90
CA HIS A 172 -34.20 13.36 -10.33
C HIS A 172 -32.86 12.63 -10.60
N LEU A 173 -32.17 12.07 -9.60
CA LEU A 173 -30.88 11.37 -9.78
C LEU A 173 -30.84 9.91 -9.31
N GLU A 174 -31.97 9.30 -8.96
CA GLU A 174 -31.99 7.92 -8.42
C GLU A 174 -31.54 6.83 -9.41
N HIS A 175 -31.52 7.12 -10.73
CA HIS A 175 -31.03 6.21 -11.76
C HIS A 175 -29.64 6.61 -12.28
N ASP A 176 -29.52 7.78 -12.91
CA ASP A 176 -28.25 8.24 -13.52
C ASP A 176 -27.17 8.50 -12.45
N GLY A 177 -27.56 8.97 -11.26
CA GLY A 177 -26.65 9.25 -10.15
C GLY A 177 -26.10 8.00 -9.45
N VAL A 178 -26.71 6.82 -9.67
CA VAL A 178 -26.12 5.53 -9.25
C VAL A 178 -25.03 5.13 -10.23
N GLN A 179 -25.33 5.11 -11.53
CA GLN A 179 -24.40 4.65 -12.56
C GLN A 179 -23.12 5.52 -12.62
N VAL A 180 -23.24 6.85 -12.51
CA VAL A 180 -22.09 7.77 -12.43
C VAL A 180 -21.25 7.54 -11.16
N ARG A 181 -21.89 7.15 -10.05
CA ARG A 181 -21.24 6.96 -8.74
C ARG A 181 -20.50 5.62 -8.63
N GLU A 182 -21.00 4.56 -9.26
CA GLU A 182 -20.30 3.28 -9.40
C GLU A 182 -19.01 3.44 -10.23
N HIS A 183 -19.06 4.20 -11.33
CA HIS A 183 -17.87 4.54 -12.12
C HIS A 183 -16.83 5.28 -11.27
N LEU A 184 -17.24 6.31 -10.51
CA LEU A 184 -16.35 7.04 -9.59
C LEU A 184 -15.72 6.16 -8.49
N GLU A 185 -16.34 5.04 -8.11
CA GLU A 185 -15.78 4.10 -7.13
C GLU A 185 -14.77 3.14 -7.78
N HIS A 186 -15.06 2.64 -8.98
CA HIS A 186 -14.13 1.82 -9.76
C HIS A 186 -12.92 2.63 -10.25
N ASP A 187 -13.13 3.85 -10.74
CA ASP A 187 -12.09 4.76 -11.23
C ASP A 187 -11.10 5.13 -10.13
N GLY A 188 -11.58 5.34 -8.89
CA GLY A 188 -10.71 5.63 -7.74
C GLY A 188 -9.74 4.48 -7.43
N VAL A 189 -10.24 3.24 -7.37
CA VAL A 189 -9.38 2.05 -7.15
C VAL A 189 -8.38 1.90 -8.31
N GLN A 190 -8.85 2.05 -9.55
CA GLN A 190 -8.01 1.91 -10.75
C GLN A 190 -6.89 2.96 -10.78
N GLN A 191 -7.16 4.22 -10.41
CA GLN A 191 -6.16 5.28 -10.32
C GLN A 191 -5.08 4.98 -9.27
N VAL A 192 -5.45 4.48 -8.09
CA VAL A 192 -4.50 4.10 -7.03
C VAL A 192 -3.58 2.95 -7.49
N CYS A 193 -4.11 1.99 -8.24
CA CYS A 193 -3.32 0.90 -8.82
C CYS A 193 -2.36 1.41 -9.91
N VAL A 194 -2.83 2.24 -10.85
CA VAL A 194 -2.02 2.80 -11.96
C VAL A 194 -0.87 3.68 -11.45
N LEU A 195 -1.08 4.44 -10.37
CA LEU A 195 -0.03 5.23 -9.71
C LEU A 195 1.05 4.33 -9.09
N TRP A 196 0.68 3.23 -8.43
CA TRP A 196 1.66 2.29 -7.89
C TRP A 196 2.46 1.57 -8.98
N GLU A 197 1.80 1.10 -10.05
CA GLU A 197 2.51 0.55 -11.21
C GLU A 197 3.50 1.57 -11.81
N GLN A 198 3.15 2.87 -11.83
CA GLN A 198 4.04 3.89 -12.36
C GLN A 198 5.27 4.12 -11.48
N VAL A 199 5.13 4.04 -10.15
CA VAL A 199 6.27 4.00 -9.21
C VAL A 199 7.12 2.76 -9.44
N GLU A 200 6.50 1.57 -9.54
CA GLU A 200 7.22 0.31 -9.77
C GLU A 200 8.00 0.36 -11.11
N ARG A 201 7.41 0.94 -12.17
CA ARG A 201 8.07 1.21 -13.45
C ARG A 201 9.25 2.18 -13.33
N GLN A 202 9.18 3.21 -12.47
CA GLN A 202 10.31 4.12 -12.23
C GLN A 202 11.42 3.47 -11.40
N VAL A 203 11.09 2.69 -10.35
CA VAL A 203 12.10 1.97 -9.53
C VAL A 203 12.86 0.94 -10.38
N LYS A 204 12.16 0.18 -11.23
CA LYS A 204 12.80 -0.75 -12.20
C LYS A 204 13.71 -0.01 -13.19
N LEU A 205 13.31 1.18 -13.66
CA LEU A 205 14.18 2.01 -14.51
C LEU A 205 15.43 2.50 -13.77
N LYS A 206 15.30 2.89 -12.49
CA LYS A 206 16.43 3.29 -11.64
C LYS A 206 17.41 2.12 -11.45
N GLU A 207 16.91 0.92 -11.20
CA GLU A 207 17.74 -0.29 -11.10
C GLU A 207 18.51 -0.57 -12.40
N ILE A 208 17.84 -0.53 -13.56
CA ILE A 208 18.47 -0.74 -14.88
C ILE A 208 19.61 0.26 -15.11
N ARG A 209 19.41 1.56 -14.79
CA ARG A 209 20.48 2.57 -14.91
C ARG A 209 21.68 2.31 -13.99
N ILE A 210 21.44 1.79 -12.78
CA ILE A 210 22.50 1.38 -11.84
C ILE A 210 23.28 0.17 -12.38
N GLN A 211 22.59 -0.79 -13.03
CA GLN A 211 23.23 -1.93 -13.69
C GLN A 211 24.05 -1.51 -14.94
N GLU A 212 23.53 -0.60 -15.77
CA GLU A 212 24.25 -0.02 -16.92
C GLU A 212 25.54 0.71 -16.49
N LEU A 213 25.51 1.47 -15.38
CA LEU A 213 26.72 2.09 -14.82
C LEU A 213 27.77 1.05 -14.48
N ASN A 214 27.38 -0.01 -13.77
CA ASN A 214 28.29 -1.06 -13.35
C ASN A 214 28.99 -1.70 -14.56
N HIS A 215 28.28 -1.88 -15.67
CA HIS A 215 28.84 -2.35 -16.92
C HIS A 215 29.85 -1.34 -17.50
N LYS A 216 29.44 -0.08 -17.74
CA LYS A 216 30.30 0.98 -18.32
C LYS A 216 31.59 1.23 -17.51
N LEU A 217 31.49 1.23 -16.17
CA LEU A 217 32.65 1.42 -15.28
C LEU A 217 33.57 0.20 -15.24
N THR A 218 33.01 -1.01 -15.21
CA THR A 218 33.79 -2.25 -15.26
C THR A 218 34.52 -2.39 -16.60
N GLU A 219 33.84 -2.11 -17.71
CA GLU A 219 34.42 -2.09 -19.06
C GLU A 219 35.60 -1.12 -19.12
N SER A 220 35.42 0.14 -18.69
CA SER A 220 36.47 1.16 -18.66
C SER A 220 37.72 0.73 -17.87
N GLU A 221 37.53 0.11 -16.69
CA GLU A 221 38.65 -0.43 -15.89
C GLU A 221 39.28 -1.69 -16.51
N THR A 222 38.53 -2.53 -17.25
CA THR A 222 39.11 -3.65 -18.00
C THR A 222 39.92 -3.18 -19.22
N GLN A 223 39.44 -2.18 -19.95
CA GLN A 223 40.14 -1.56 -21.08
C GLN A 223 41.43 -0.88 -20.61
N ARG A 224 41.38 -0.08 -19.54
CA ARG A 224 42.56 0.49 -18.88
C ARG A 224 43.58 -0.58 -18.48
N THR A 225 43.11 -1.72 -17.96
CA THR A 225 43.96 -2.86 -17.59
C THR A 225 44.63 -3.51 -18.81
N ALA A 226 43.98 -3.51 -19.98
CA ALA A 226 44.54 -4.00 -21.24
C ALA A 226 45.59 -3.03 -21.82
N GLU A 227 45.30 -1.73 -21.82
CA GLU A 227 46.19 -0.69 -22.35
C GLU A 227 47.45 -0.51 -21.49
N ILE A 228 47.34 -0.46 -20.16
CA ILE A 228 48.49 -0.49 -19.24
C ILE A 228 49.39 -1.69 -19.55
N ARG A 229 48.79 -2.87 -19.78
CA ARG A 229 49.53 -4.11 -20.09
C ARG A 229 50.21 -4.05 -21.46
N ALA A 230 49.65 -3.35 -22.44
CA ALA A 230 50.29 -3.11 -23.74
C ALA A 230 51.48 -2.15 -23.61
N VAL A 231 51.30 -1.02 -22.91
CA VAL A 231 52.35 -0.02 -22.65
C VAL A 231 53.52 -0.64 -21.88
N LEU A 232 53.28 -1.31 -20.75
CA LEU A 232 54.34 -1.95 -19.96
C LEU A 232 55.12 -3.01 -20.77
N ARG A 233 54.46 -3.76 -21.67
CA ARG A 233 55.14 -4.69 -22.59
C ARG A 233 56.01 -3.96 -23.61
N LYS A 234 55.49 -2.91 -24.26
CA LYS A 234 56.23 -2.07 -25.21
C LYS A 234 57.51 -1.53 -24.57
N TYR A 235 57.41 -0.99 -23.36
CA TYR A 235 58.56 -0.43 -22.64
C TYR A 235 59.50 -1.48 -22.06
N LEU A 236 59.03 -2.65 -21.64
CA LEU A 236 59.92 -3.75 -21.24
C LEU A 236 60.90 -4.12 -22.38
N HIS A 237 60.38 -4.34 -23.60
CA HIS A 237 61.22 -4.69 -24.76
C HIS A 237 62.11 -3.52 -25.23
N LEU A 238 61.61 -2.28 -25.15
CA LEU A 238 62.41 -1.10 -25.50
C LEU A 238 63.55 -0.89 -24.50
N LEU A 239 63.26 -0.93 -23.20
CA LEU A 239 64.27 -0.76 -22.15
C LEU A 239 65.30 -1.89 -22.17
N GLN A 240 64.91 -3.15 -22.39
CA GLN A 240 65.86 -4.27 -22.55
C GLN A 240 66.83 -4.09 -23.74
N ARG A 241 66.45 -3.33 -24.79
CA ARG A 241 67.32 -3.01 -25.94
C ARG A 241 68.18 -1.76 -25.75
N VAL A 242 67.87 -0.92 -24.76
CA VAL A 242 68.39 0.45 -24.65
C VAL A 242 69.04 0.73 -23.28
N SER A 243 68.85 -0.15 -22.29
CA SER A 243 69.29 0.06 -20.91
C SER A 243 70.81 0.16 -20.76
N TYR A 244 71.21 0.96 -19.76
CA TYR A 244 72.50 0.82 -19.09
C TYR A 244 72.46 -0.27 -18.01
N LEU A 245 71.26 -0.58 -17.49
CA LEU A 245 71.00 -1.60 -16.46
C LEU A 245 71.01 -3.04 -17.01
N PRO A 246 71.38 -4.04 -16.17
CA PRO A 246 71.17 -5.46 -16.47
C PRO A 246 69.70 -5.81 -16.76
N PRO A 247 69.41 -6.85 -17.56
CA PRO A 247 68.02 -7.25 -17.87
C PRO A 247 67.17 -7.57 -16.64
N ALA A 248 67.76 -8.18 -15.61
CA ALA A 248 67.07 -8.47 -14.34
C ALA A 248 66.59 -7.20 -13.63
N ASP A 249 67.35 -6.12 -13.72
CA ASP A 249 67.09 -4.83 -13.05
C ASP A 249 65.99 -4.06 -13.79
N VAL A 250 65.99 -4.11 -15.13
CA VAL A 250 64.87 -3.61 -15.96
C VAL A 250 63.58 -4.36 -15.64
N CYS A 251 63.65 -5.69 -15.46
CA CYS A 251 62.49 -6.48 -15.03
C CYS A 251 62.01 -6.12 -13.61
N ARG A 252 62.90 -5.85 -12.64
CA ARG A 252 62.51 -5.35 -11.30
C ARG A 252 61.80 -4.00 -11.38
N LEU A 253 62.29 -3.07 -12.21
CA LEU A 253 61.68 -1.75 -12.40
C LEU A 253 60.26 -1.86 -12.97
N ILE A 254 60.08 -2.59 -14.08
CA ILE A 254 58.76 -2.81 -14.68
C ILE A 254 57.81 -3.57 -13.75
N HIS A 255 58.33 -4.49 -12.91
CA HIS A 255 57.52 -5.19 -11.91
C HIS A 255 57.05 -4.27 -10.76
N ALA A 256 57.90 -3.35 -10.28
CA ALA A 256 57.52 -2.35 -9.29
C ALA A 256 56.41 -1.43 -9.82
N GLU A 257 56.58 -0.91 -11.05
CA GLU A 257 55.59 -0.06 -11.73
C GLU A 257 54.26 -0.79 -11.93
N ALA A 258 54.32 -2.02 -12.46
CA ALA A 258 53.13 -2.88 -12.59
C ALA A 258 52.45 -3.15 -11.25
N THR A 259 53.20 -3.23 -10.15
CA THR A 259 52.64 -3.45 -8.80
C THR A 259 51.91 -2.21 -8.30
N MET A 260 52.48 -1.02 -8.47
CA MET A 260 51.81 0.25 -8.14
C MET A 260 50.51 0.45 -8.94
N LEU A 261 50.56 0.18 -10.25
CA LEU A 261 49.37 0.27 -11.12
C LEU A 261 48.32 -0.80 -10.76
N ASN A 262 48.72 -2.03 -10.44
CA ASN A 262 47.78 -3.04 -9.96
C ASN A 262 47.11 -2.65 -8.62
N GLN A 263 47.82 -1.97 -7.72
CA GLN A 263 47.23 -1.47 -6.47
C GLN A 263 46.17 -0.39 -6.73
N SER A 264 46.40 0.53 -7.66
CA SER A 264 45.41 1.58 -8.00
C SER A 264 44.20 1.01 -8.76
N LEU A 265 44.39 0.09 -9.71
CA LEU A 265 43.28 -0.63 -10.38
C LEU A 265 42.44 -1.43 -9.36
N LEU A 266 43.06 -2.07 -8.36
CA LEU A 266 42.34 -2.76 -7.28
C LEU A 266 41.61 -1.78 -6.34
N ALA A 267 42.18 -0.61 -6.06
CA ALA A 267 41.51 0.44 -5.28
C ALA A 267 40.28 1.00 -6.02
N ASN A 268 40.38 1.22 -7.34
CA ASN A 268 39.29 1.65 -8.20
C ASN A 268 38.17 0.62 -8.26
N ARG A 269 38.48 -0.65 -8.53
CA ARG A 269 37.45 -1.73 -8.52
C ARG A 269 36.75 -1.84 -7.16
N ARG A 270 37.47 -1.60 -6.05
CA ARG A 270 36.91 -1.51 -4.69
C ARG A 270 36.10 -0.24 -4.43
N SER A 271 36.33 0.89 -5.13
CA SER A 271 35.45 2.06 -5.01
C SER A 271 34.18 1.89 -5.85
N VAL A 272 34.28 1.39 -7.09
CA VAL A 272 33.14 1.05 -7.95
C VAL A 272 32.19 0.08 -7.24
N ALA A 273 32.70 -1.02 -6.67
CA ALA A 273 31.87 -1.98 -5.94
C ALA A 273 31.18 -1.37 -4.70
N ARG A 274 31.84 -0.46 -3.97
CA ARG A 274 31.24 0.24 -2.82
C ARG A 274 30.21 1.30 -3.24
N LEU A 275 30.40 1.95 -4.38
CA LEU A 275 29.41 2.86 -4.96
C LEU A 275 28.16 2.10 -5.39
N LEU A 276 28.32 0.97 -6.09
CA LEU A 276 27.23 0.11 -6.53
C LEU A 276 26.37 -0.36 -5.35
N LEU A 277 27.01 -0.89 -4.30
CA LEU A 277 26.31 -1.35 -3.08
C LEU A 277 25.49 -0.22 -2.43
N ARG A 278 26.03 1.01 -2.36
CA ARG A 278 25.31 2.17 -1.82
C ARG A 278 24.13 2.58 -2.70
N LEU A 279 24.31 2.66 -4.02
CA LEU A 279 23.22 2.99 -4.94
C LEU A 279 22.09 1.95 -4.88
N GLN A 280 22.41 0.66 -4.71
CA GLN A 280 21.43 -0.39 -4.51
C GLN A 280 20.73 -0.29 -3.14
N GLU A 281 21.48 -0.03 -2.06
CA GLU A 281 20.96 0.20 -0.71
C GLU A 281 20.01 1.40 -0.66
N GLU A 282 20.43 2.56 -1.19
CA GLU A 282 19.63 3.79 -1.28
C GLU A 282 18.37 3.58 -2.13
N ASN A 283 18.45 2.86 -3.25
CA ASN A 283 17.30 2.53 -4.09
C ASN A 283 16.27 1.63 -3.35
N LEU A 284 16.74 0.60 -2.63
CA LEU A 284 15.87 -0.29 -1.84
C LEU A 284 15.25 0.44 -0.64
N GLN A 285 15.98 1.34 0.00
CA GLN A 285 15.44 2.19 1.07
C GLN A 285 14.34 3.13 0.53
N GLN A 286 14.56 3.74 -0.63
CA GLN A 286 13.58 4.59 -1.30
C GLN A 286 12.33 3.81 -1.75
N GLU A 287 12.49 2.63 -2.35
CA GLU A 287 11.37 1.75 -2.72
C GLU A 287 10.53 1.39 -1.48
N ASN A 288 11.19 1.00 -0.37
CA ASN A 288 10.50 0.64 0.87
C ASN A 288 9.73 1.84 1.46
N LEU A 289 10.31 3.05 1.46
CA LEU A 289 9.63 4.27 1.90
C LEU A 289 8.41 4.61 1.03
N LEU A 290 8.55 4.50 -0.30
CA LEU A 290 7.44 4.71 -1.23
C LEU A 290 6.33 3.65 -1.04
N ARG A 291 6.71 2.39 -0.78
CA ARG A 291 5.77 1.30 -0.52
C ARG A 291 5.01 1.47 0.79
N LEU A 292 5.69 1.87 1.86
CA LEU A 292 5.06 2.20 3.15
C LEU A 292 4.09 3.38 3.00
N HIS A 293 4.51 4.42 2.28
CA HIS A 293 3.68 5.59 1.99
C HIS A 293 2.43 5.19 1.20
N TRP A 294 2.57 4.44 0.11
CA TRP A 294 1.44 3.95 -0.70
C TRP A 294 0.46 3.10 0.12
N VAL A 295 0.97 2.17 0.95
CA VAL A 295 0.11 1.37 1.85
C VAL A 295 -0.63 2.27 2.84
N GLU A 296 0.01 3.31 3.38
CA GLU A 296 -0.67 4.23 4.29
C GLU A 296 -1.73 5.07 3.59
N SER A 297 -1.43 5.72 2.46
CA SER A 297 -2.38 6.52 1.68
C SER A 297 -3.56 5.69 1.18
N LEU A 298 -3.32 4.46 0.69
CA LEU A 298 -4.37 3.50 0.32
C LEU A 298 -5.27 3.16 1.52
N ASN A 299 -4.69 2.91 2.70
CA ASN A 299 -5.45 2.58 3.90
C ASN A 299 -6.16 3.80 4.52
N ARG A 300 -5.66 5.04 4.31
CA ARG A 300 -6.39 6.29 4.62
C ARG A 300 -7.59 6.45 3.68
N TRP A 301 -7.37 6.32 2.36
CA TRP A 301 -8.39 6.40 1.32
C TRP A 301 -9.52 5.38 1.52
N ARG A 302 -9.18 4.08 1.72
CA ARG A 302 -10.15 3.01 2.04
C ARG A 302 -11.00 3.36 3.25
N ARG A 303 -10.38 3.79 4.37
CA ARG A 303 -11.12 4.19 5.59
C ARG A 303 -12.05 5.36 5.35
N SER A 304 -11.67 6.35 4.53
CA SER A 304 -12.58 7.43 4.13
C SER A 304 -13.78 6.87 3.35
N ARG A 305 -13.56 6.01 2.34
CA ARG A 305 -14.68 5.51 1.52
C ARG A 305 -15.61 4.55 2.28
N VAL A 306 -15.06 3.68 3.14
CA VAL A 306 -15.84 2.87 4.10
C VAL A 306 -16.73 3.77 4.96
N THR A 307 -16.16 4.84 5.53
CA THR A 307 -16.91 5.81 6.36
C THR A 307 -18.03 6.47 5.54
N GLN A 308 -17.76 6.92 4.31
CA GLN A 308 -18.77 7.50 3.42
C GLN A 308 -19.92 6.54 3.07
N VAL A 309 -19.64 5.26 2.83
CA VAL A 309 -20.69 4.24 2.58
C VAL A 309 -21.59 4.09 3.82
N ILE A 310 -20.98 3.98 5.00
CA ILE A 310 -21.71 3.84 6.26
C ILE A 310 -22.52 5.10 6.60
N ASP A 311 -21.99 6.31 6.37
CA ASP A 311 -22.71 7.57 6.65
C ASP A 311 -23.86 7.83 5.67
N ARG A 312 -23.71 7.46 4.39
CA ARG A 312 -24.86 7.41 3.44
C ARG A 312 -25.95 6.48 3.97
N PHE A 313 -25.59 5.28 4.44
CA PHE A 313 -26.54 4.32 5.01
C PHE A 313 -27.23 4.83 6.30
N ARG A 314 -26.48 5.49 7.20
CA ARG A 314 -27.03 6.14 8.39
C ARG A 314 -28.03 7.24 8.02
N ALA A 315 -27.75 8.05 7.00
CA ALA A 315 -28.64 9.10 6.52
C ALA A 315 -29.97 8.52 5.99
N LEU A 316 -29.92 7.45 5.18
CA LEU A 316 -31.12 6.73 4.71
C LEU A 316 -31.93 6.13 5.86
N CYS A 317 -31.27 5.59 6.90
CA CYS A 317 -31.94 5.05 8.09
C CYS A 317 -32.60 6.14 8.97
N SER A 318 -32.19 7.40 8.85
CA SER A 318 -32.63 8.50 9.72
C SER A 318 -33.92 9.20 9.24
N ILE A 319 -34.55 8.73 8.16
CA ILE A 319 -35.81 9.29 7.64
C ILE A 319 -36.98 8.78 8.50
N GLU A 320 -37.64 9.68 9.25
CA GLU A 320 -38.79 9.33 10.10
C GLU A 320 -40.12 9.24 9.33
N GLU A 321 -40.99 8.31 9.74
CA GLU A 321 -42.27 8.00 9.08
C GLU A 321 -43.47 8.79 9.68
N GLU A 322 -43.41 10.12 9.65
CA GLU A 322 -44.55 10.97 10.06
C GLU A 322 -45.82 10.92 9.16
N PRO A 323 -45.79 10.75 7.82
CA PRO A 323 -46.93 11.15 6.98
C PRO A 323 -48.18 10.27 7.12
N LEU A 324 -48.06 9.04 7.63
CA LEU A 324 -49.19 8.10 7.71
C LEU A 324 -50.20 8.45 8.81
N LEU A 325 -49.77 9.07 9.91
CA LEU A 325 -50.64 9.40 11.06
C LEU A 325 -51.63 10.54 10.75
N GLN A 326 -51.34 11.40 9.76
CA GLN A 326 -52.22 12.51 9.37
C GLN A 326 -53.53 12.06 8.70
N THR A 327 -53.67 10.78 8.34
CA THR A 327 -54.87 10.23 7.69
C THR A 327 -56.01 9.87 8.65
N LEU A 328 -55.80 10.00 9.97
CA LEU A 328 -56.79 9.74 11.02
C LEU A 328 -57.92 10.79 11.05
N LYS A 329 -58.88 10.66 10.12
CA LYS A 329 -60.08 11.52 10.08
C LYS A 329 -60.95 11.36 11.35
N PRO A 330 -61.22 12.44 12.10
CA PRO A 330 -61.91 12.39 13.40
C PRO A 330 -63.43 12.12 13.30
N ASP A 331 -63.98 12.06 12.07
CA ASP A 331 -65.42 12.02 11.79
C ASP A 331 -66.20 10.95 12.58
N LEU A 332 -65.65 9.72 12.71
CA LEU A 332 -66.30 8.64 13.47
C LEU A 332 -66.19 8.83 14.98
N THR A 333 -65.09 9.41 15.47
CA THR A 333 -64.92 9.72 16.90
C THR A 333 -65.96 10.76 17.33
N LYS A 334 -66.13 11.82 16.53
CA LYS A 334 -67.15 12.83 16.77
C LYS A 334 -68.58 12.25 16.67
N HIS A 335 -68.87 11.44 15.65
CA HIS A 335 -70.17 10.80 15.52
C HIS A 335 -70.49 9.87 16.71
N ARG A 336 -69.47 9.20 17.27
CA ARG A 336 -69.57 8.42 18.52
C ARG A 336 -69.86 9.30 19.73
N GLU A 337 -69.23 10.47 19.84
CA GLU A 337 -69.50 11.45 20.91
C GLU A 337 -70.95 11.97 20.83
N ASP A 338 -71.43 12.35 19.64
CA ASP A 338 -72.81 12.77 19.41
C ASP A 338 -73.81 11.68 19.85
N MET A 339 -73.56 10.42 19.50
CA MET A 339 -74.39 9.28 19.88
C MET A 339 -74.33 8.92 21.38
N VAL A 340 -73.23 9.23 22.07
CA VAL A 340 -73.13 9.11 23.53
C VAL A 340 -73.86 10.26 24.22
N TYR A 341 -73.77 11.48 23.70
CA TYR A 341 -74.55 12.62 24.22
C TYR A 341 -76.06 12.42 24.03
N GLY A 342 -76.48 11.72 22.97
CA GLY A 342 -77.87 11.32 22.72
C GLY A 342 -78.53 10.52 23.86
N ILE A 343 -77.76 9.80 24.69
CA ILE A 343 -78.28 9.05 25.85
C ILE A 343 -79.04 9.96 26.82
N CYS A 344 -78.57 11.21 26.99
CA CYS A 344 -79.13 12.18 27.92
C CYS A 344 -80.59 12.56 27.64
N PHE A 345 -81.10 12.26 26.44
CA PHE A 345 -82.48 12.53 26.02
C PHE A 345 -83.38 11.27 26.07
N LEU A 346 -82.82 10.07 26.31
CA LEU A 346 -83.56 8.81 26.46
C LEU A 346 -84.14 8.67 27.89
N VAL A 347 -84.77 9.73 28.39
CA VAL A 347 -85.37 9.85 29.72
C VAL A 347 -86.91 9.84 29.59
N PRO A 348 -87.67 9.31 30.56
CA PRO A 348 -89.13 9.46 30.61
C PRO A 348 -89.58 10.92 30.43
N PRO A 349 -90.67 11.19 29.68
CA PRO A 349 -91.62 10.22 29.13
C PRO A 349 -91.20 9.55 27.82
N SER A 350 -90.18 10.08 27.12
CA SER A 350 -89.74 9.66 25.77
C SER A 350 -88.89 8.39 25.73
N CYS A 351 -88.56 7.79 26.87
CA CYS A 351 -87.78 6.56 26.94
C CYS A 351 -88.64 5.33 26.59
N SER A 352 -88.17 4.49 25.66
CA SER A 352 -88.77 3.17 25.37
C SER A 352 -87.71 2.10 25.15
N THR A 353 -88.07 0.84 25.40
CA THR A 353 -87.18 -0.32 25.24
C THR A 353 -86.73 -0.53 23.80
N VAL A 354 -87.54 -0.10 22.83
CA VAL A 354 -87.19 -0.09 21.40
C VAL A 354 -86.11 0.95 21.12
N LEU A 355 -86.34 2.23 21.49
CA LEU A 355 -85.40 3.33 21.24
C LEU A 355 -84.03 3.09 21.91
N VAL A 356 -84.01 2.52 23.11
CA VAL A 356 -82.76 2.12 23.79
C VAL A 356 -82.03 0.97 23.08
N SER A 357 -82.77 0.07 22.42
CA SER A 357 -82.18 -1.01 21.62
C SER A 357 -81.63 -0.51 20.28
N ASP A 358 -82.35 0.40 19.61
CA ASP A 358 -81.89 1.03 18.37
C ASP A 358 -80.64 1.88 18.60
N TRP A 359 -80.61 2.68 19.68
CA TRP A 359 -79.43 3.41 20.12
C TRP A 359 -78.22 2.48 20.37
N PHE A 360 -78.43 1.36 21.07
CA PHE A 360 -77.38 0.39 21.36
C PHE A 360 -76.82 -0.26 20.07
N ASN A 361 -77.70 -0.61 19.13
CA ASN A 361 -77.31 -1.15 17.83
C ASN A 361 -76.49 -0.14 17.01
N GLN A 362 -76.91 1.13 16.97
CA GLN A 362 -76.21 2.21 16.27
C GLN A 362 -74.82 2.47 16.88
N LEU A 363 -74.72 2.62 18.21
CA LEU A 363 -73.42 2.83 18.86
C LEU A 363 -72.48 1.62 18.72
N THR A 364 -73.02 0.39 18.72
CA THR A 364 -72.25 -0.82 18.46
C THR A 364 -71.70 -0.86 17.03
N ALA A 365 -72.51 -0.46 16.03
CA ALA A 365 -72.07 -0.37 14.64
C ALA A 365 -70.98 0.72 14.43
N ILE A 366 -71.07 1.86 15.15
CA ILE A 366 -70.03 2.91 15.09
C ILE A 366 -68.72 2.42 15.72
N ASN A 367 -68.78 1.73 16.87
CA ASN A 367 -67.60 1.11 17.48
C ASN A 367 -66.92 0.14 16.49
N GLN A 368 -67.70 -0.78 15.89
CA GLN A 368 -67.19 -1.73 14.89
C GLN A 368 -66.54 -1.05 13.67
N GLN A 369 -67.06 0.10 13.22
CA GLN A 369 -66.44 0.88 12.13
C GLN A 369 -65.11 1.52 12.55
N ILE A 370 -64.99 1.96 13.82
CA ILE A 370 -63.74 2.47 14.38
C ILE A 370 -62.71 1.33 14.49
N ASP A 371 -63.11 0.18 15.04
CA ASP A 371 -62.27 -1.01 15.18
C ASP A 371 -61.76 -1.52 13.81
N ALA A 372 -62.61 -1.51 12.79
CA ALA A 372 -62.24 -1.83 11.41
C ALA A 372 -61.26 -0.83 10.80
N ARG A 373 -61.41 0.48 11.08
CA ARG A 373 -60.42 1.50 10.66
C ARG A 373 -59.07 1.32 11.35
N HIS A 374 -59.04 1.05 12.66
CA HIS A 374 -57.79 0.76 13.38
C HIS A 374 -57.09 -0.47 12.79
N THR A 375 -57.84 -1.54 12.52
CA THR A 375 -57.32 -2.77 11.90
C THR A 375 -56.73 -2.49 10.51
N SER A 376 -57.40 -1.68 9.69
CA SER A 376 -56.92 -1.28 8.37
C SER A 376 -55.64 -0.43 8.44
N LEU A 377 -55.59 0.55 9.36
CA LEU A 377 -54.41 1.39 9.56
C LEU A 377 -53.20 0.56 10.06
N LEU A 378 -53.43 -0.36 11.00
CA LEU A 378 -52.40 -1.29 11.48
C LEU A 378 -51.85 -2.18 10.36
N HIS A 379 -52.70 -2.66 9.46
CA HIS A 379 -52.28 -3.42 8.28
C HIS A 379 -51.45 -2.56 7.32
N GLN A 380 -51.85 -1.30 7.08
CA GLN A 380 -51.10 -0.36 6.24
C GLN A 380 -49.73 -0.03 6.84
N LEU A 381 -49.65 0.31 8.13
CA LEU A 381 -48.40 0.59 8.84
C LEU A 381 -47.45 -0.61 8.78
N ARG A 382 -47.92 -1.82 9.13
CA ARG A 382 -47.15 -3.07 8.98
C ARG A 382 -46.63 -3.27 7.56
N GLY A 383 -47.44 -2.96 6.54
CA GLY A 383 -47.05 -3.03 5.13
C GLY A 383 -45.93 -2.06 4.74
N CYS A 384 -46.01 -0.80 5.17
CA CYS A 384 -44.98 0.21 4.93
C CYS A 384 -43.67 -0.14 5.65
N SER A 385 -43.74 -0.56 6.92
CA SER A 385 -42.56 -1.01 7.68
C SER A 385 -41.90 -2.24 7.04
N GLU A 386 -42.68 -3.17 6.48
CA GLU A 386 -42.15 -4.33 5.74
C GLU A 386 -41.48 -3.91 4.42
N GLN A 387 -42.06 -2.97 3.66
CA GLN A 387 -41.42 -2.40 2.47
C GLN A 387 -40.10 -1.71 2.80
N GLN A 388 -40.06 -0.93 3.89
CA GLN A 388 -38.85 -0.29 4.38
C GLN A 388 -37.80 -1.29 4.86
N ARG A 389 -38.22 -2.40 5.51
CA ARG A 389 -37.35 -3.52 5.90
C ARG A 389 -36.76 -4.24 4.68
N GLN A 390 -37.48 -4.32 3.57
CA GLN A 390 -36.97 -4.88 2.30
C GLN A 390 -35.99 -3.92 1.61
N HIS A 391 -36.35 -2.63 1.49
CA HIS A 391 -35.47 -1.59 0.94
C HIS A 391 -34.14 -1.52 1.71
N GLY A 392 -34.18 -1.49 3.05
CA GLY A 392 -32.96 -1.49 3.87
C GLY A 392 -32.04 -2.69 3.65
N ARG A 393 -32.58 -3.87 3.31
CA ARG A 393 -31.76 -5.05 2.94
C ARG A 393 -31.14 -4.91 1.56
N ALA A 394 -31.87 -4.35 0.60
CA ALA A 394 -31.34 -4.03 -0.73
C ALA A 394 -30.28 -2.90 -0.70
N GLU A 395 -30.34 -1.98 0.27
CA GLU A 395 -29.27 -1.01 0.53
C GLU A 395 -28.05 -1.67 1.19
N VAL A 396 -28.23 -2.62 2.13
CA VAL A 396 -27.10 -3.38 2.71
C VAL A 396 -26.37 -4.19 1.65
N GLN A 397 -27.07 -4.86 0.74
CA GLN A 397 -26.42 -5.61 -0.34
C GLN A 397 -25.61 -4.69 -1.27
N ARG A 398 -26.14 -3.51 -1.64
CA ARG A 398 -25.37 -2.52 -2.41
C ARG A 398 -24.18 -1.94 -1.62
N CYS A 399 -24.28 -1.84 -0.30
CA CYS A 399 -23.14 -1.48 0.55
C CYS A 399 -22.09 -2.61 0.59
N GLU A 400 -22.50 -3.89 0.62
CA GLU A 400 -21.62 -5.06 0.57
C GLU A 400 -20.86 -5.14 -0.76
N GLU A 401 -21.56 -4.92 -1.88
CA GLU A 401 -20.99 -4.84 -3.23
C GLU A 401 -19.98 -3.67 -3.33
N ALA A 402 -20.35 -2.47 -2.87
CA ALA A 402 -19.46 -1.30 -2.86
C ALA A 402 -18.24 -1.45 -1.93
N LEU A 403 -18.40 -2.07 -0.75
CA LEU A 403 -17.29 -2.36 0.17
C LEU A 403 -16.33 -3.40 -0.41
N SER A 404 -16.85 -4.41 -1.10
CA SER A 404 -16.05 -5.45 -1.78
C SER A 404 -15.20 -4.86 -2.91
N ALA A 405 -15.73 -3.87 -3.64
CA ALA A 405 -15.00 -3.15 -4.69
C ALA A 405 -13.73 -2.43 -4.18
N LEU A 406 -13.66 -2.07 -2.89
CA LEU A 406 -12.50 -1.39 -2.27
C LEU A 406 -11.29 -2.32 -2.03
N GLN A 407 -11.37 -3.59 -2.45
CA GLN A 407 -10.36 -4.64 -2.20
C GLN A 407 -10.07 -4.83 -0.70
N LEU A 408 -11.12 -4.82 0.12
CA LEU A 408 -11.09 -5.28 1.51
C LEU A 408 -11.14 -6.81 1.56
N SER A 409 -10.75 -7.44 2.67
CA SER A 409 -10.99 -8.87 2.84
C SER A 409 -12.47 -9.17 3.11
N GLU A 410 -12.94 -10.35 2.69
CA GLU A 410 -14.32 -10.81 2.94
C GLU A 410 -14.69 -10.75 4.44
N GLN A 411 -13.72 -11.02 5.32
CA GLN A 411 -13.92 -10.93 6.77
C GLN A 411 -14.10 -9.48 7.24
N GLU A 412 -13.28 -8.53 6.78
CA GLU A 412 -13.45 -7.10 7.12
C GLU A 412 -14.80 -6.56 6.61
N VAL A 413 -15.21 -6.95 5.41
CA VAL A 413 -16.52 -6.57 4.84
C VAL A 413 -17.65 -7.14 5.70
N SER A 414 -17.59 -8.44 6.05
CA SER A 414 -18.58 -9.08 6.92
C SER A 414 -18.62 -8.43 8.32
N ASP A 415 -17.47 -8.15 8.93
CA ASP A 415 -17.39 -7.51 10.24
C ASP A 415 -18.00 -6.09 10.22
N ILE A 416 -17.79 -5.31 9.15
CA ILE A 416 -18.43 -3.99 8.97
C ILE A 416 -19.96 -4.12 8.82
N ILE A 417 -20.42 -5.05 7.99
CA ILE A 417 -21.86 -5.29 7.73
C ILE A 417 -22.56 -5.71 9.02
N ASN A 418 -22.00 -6.68 9.76
CA ASN A 418 -22.56 -7.20 11.01
C ASN A 418 -22.56 -6.13 12.12
N SER A 419 -21.40 -5.51 12.38
CA SER A 419 -21.23 -4.59 13.51
C SER A 419 -21.92 -3.23 13.34
N GLN A 420 -22.10 -2.76 12.10
CA GLN A 420 -22.66 -1.44 11.84
C GLN A 420 -23.99 -1.51 11.09
N LEU A 421 -24.03 -2.07 9.88
CA LEU A 421 -25.21 -1.96 9.01
C LEU A 421 -26.41 -2.78 9.53
N LEU A 422 -26.19 -4.07 9.81
CA LEU A 422 -27.22 -4.96 10.34
C LEU A 422 -27.62 -4.60 11.77
N THR A 423 -26.68 -4.08 12.57
CA THR A 423 -26.97 -3.58 13.92
C THR A 423 -27.92 -2.37 13.89
N LEU A 424 -27.72 -1.42 12.96
CA LEU A 424 -28.65 -0.29 12.76
C LEU A 424 -30.03 -0.75 12.26
N ILE A 425 -30.10 -1.71 11.33
CA ILE A 425 -31.38 -2.31 10.91
C ILE A 425 -32.08 -2.99 12.09
N GLY A 426 -31.36 -3.78 12.89
CA GLY A 426 -31.93 -4.50 14.03
C GLY A 426 -32.53 -3.56 15.09
N GLN A 427 -31.82 -2.46 15.40
CA GLN A 427 -32.32 -1.42 16.31
C GLN A 427 -33.60 -0.76 15.77
N ARG A 428 -33.60 -0.33 14.50
CA ARG A 428 -34.77 0.31 13.86
C ARG A 428 -35.96 -0.65 13.75
N GLN A 429 -35.72 -1.90 13.36
CA GLN A 429 -36.74 -2.95 13.29
C GLN A 429 -37.37 -3.19 14.67
N SER A 430 -36.56 -3.37 15.72
CA SER A 430 -37.06 -3.57 17.09
C SER A 430 -37.88 -2.39 17.60
N GLN A 431 -37.48 -1.15 17.30
CA GLN A 431 -38.24 0.06 17.71
C GLN A 431 -39.59 0.16 16.99
N VAL A 432 -39.65 -0.19 15.71
CA VAL A 432 -40.90 -0.18 14.92
C VAL A 432 -41.83 -1.31 15.37
N GLU A 433 -41.30 -2.51 15.59
CA GLU A 433 -42.07 -3.65 16.12
C GLU A 433 -42.65 -3.35 17.52
N GLU A 434 -41.88 -2.71 18.42
CA GLU A 434 -42.39 -2.28 19.72
C GLU A 434 -43.50 -1.22 19.60
N ARG A 435 -43.33 -0.22 18.73
CA ARG A 435 -44.34 0.82 18.45
C ARG A 435 -45.64 0.22 17.90
N LEU A 436 -45.55 -0.72 16.95
CA LEU A 436 -46.71 -1.44 16.40
C LEU A 436 -47.39 -2.30 17.48
N ALA A 437 -46.63 -3.10 18.23
CA ALA A 437 -47.17 -3.92 19.32
C ALA A 437 -47.77 -3.09 20.47
N ALA A 438 -47.32 -1.85 20.69
CA ALA A 438 -47.98 -0.91 21.59
C ALA A 438 -49.31 -0.38 21.02
N LEU A 439 -49.34 0.02 19.74
CA LEU A 439 -50.55 0.51 19.07
C LEU A 439 -51.66 -0.57 19.02
N GLU A 440 -51.29 -1.81 18.74
CA GLU A 440 -52.19 -2.98 18.71
C GLU A 440 -52.85 -3.22 20.08
N ARG A 441 -52.05 -3.35 21.15
CA ARG A 441 -52.55 -3.49 22.52
C ARG A 441 -53.45 -2.32 22.95
N CYS A 442 -53.13 -1.10 22.51
CA CYS A 442 -53.95 0.08 22.77
C CYS A 442 -55.29 0.04 22.02
N SER A 443 -55.30 -0.44 20.77
CA SER A 443 -56.53 -0.63 19.98
C SER A 443 -57.43 -1.69 20.63
N ASP A 444 -56.93 -2.90 20.88
CA ASP A 444 -57.70 -3.99 21.50
C ASP A 444 -58.27 -3.58 22.86
N SER A 445 -57.48 -2.86 23.66
CA SER A 445 -57.91 -2.28 24.93
C SER A 445 -59.02 -1.23 24.76
N ALA A 446 -58.98 -0.42 23.70
CA ALA A 446 -60.05 0.55 23.40
C ALA A 446 -61.34 -0.16 22.95
N THR A 447 -61.24 -1.16 22.06
CA THR A 447 -62.36 -2.00 21.59
C THR A 447 -63.04 -2.72 22.75
N CYS A 448 -62.29 -3.45 23.58
CA CYS A 448 -62.81 -4.16 24.74
C CYS A 448 -63.49 -3.22 25.76
N ARG A 449 -62.91 -2.05 26.04
CA ARG A 449 -63.53 -1.04 26.91
C ARG A 449 -64.80 -0.44 26.30
N ALA A 450 -64.82 -0.16 25.00
CA ALA A 450 -65.98 0.37 24.30
C ALA A 450 -67.16 -0.63 24.38
N LEU A 451 -66.92 -1.90 24.04
CA LEU A 451 -67.92 -2.96 24.11
C LEU A 451 -68.43 -3.18 25.55
N ALA A 452 -67.56 -3.16 26.56
CA ALA A 452 -67.96 -3.28 27.95
C ALA A 452 -68.86 -2.12 28.41
N LEU A 453 -68.46 -0.88 28.15
CA LEU A 453 -69.21 0.32 28.55
C LEU A 453 -70.56 0.41 27.85
N THR A 454 -70.60 0.22 26.52
CA THR A 454 -71.85 0.25 25.74
C THR A 454 -72.84 -0.83 26.21
N ARG A 455 -72.36 -2.03 26.58
CA ARG A 455 -73.21 -3.08 27.19
C ARG A 455 -73.73 -2.70 28.58
N CYS A 456 -72.89 -2.13 29.46
CA CYS A 456 -73.31 -1.71 30.80
C CYS A 456 -74.40 -0.63 30.74
N VAL A 457 -74.22 0.39 29.91
CA VAL A 457 -75.21 1.46 29.73
C VAL A 457 -76.53 0.92 29.16
N PHE A 458 -76.48 0.02 28.17
CA PHE A 458 -77.68 -0.61 27.62
C PHE A 458 -78.50 -1.37 28.66
N VAL A 459 -77.86 -2.14 29.55
CA VAL A 459 -78.57 -2.86 30.63
C VAL A 459 -79.29 -1.89 31.57
N VAL A 460 -78.63 -0.80 31.98
CA VAL A 460 -79.22 0.22 32.86
C VAL A 460 -80.38 0.95 32.17
N MET A 461 -80.16 1.48 30.95
CA MET A 461 -81.18 2.24 30.22
C MET A 461 -82.38 1.37 29.83
N ARG A 462 -82.18 0.10 29.46
CA ARG A 462 -83.27 -0.83 29.15
C ARG A 462 -84.06 -1.20 30.40
N GLY A 463 -83.41 -1.32 31.56
CA GLY A 463 -84.07 -1.46 32.85
C GLY A 463 -84.95 -0.26 33.19
N ALA A 464 -84.42 0.96 33.04
CA ALA A 464 -85.17 2.19 33.24
C ALA A 464 -86.37 2.33 32.28
N ALA A 465 -86.17 2.04 30.99
CA ALA A 465 -87.24 2.02 29.99
C ALA A 465 -88.36 1.03 30.34
N LEU A 466 -88.03 -0.19 30.74
CA LEU A 466 -89.01 -1.21 31.12
C LEU A 466 -89.77 -0.82 32.41
N LEU A 467 -89.09 -0.22 33.39
CA LEU A 467 -89.73 0.31 34.60
C LEU A 467 -90.70 1.46 34.28
N TRP A 468 -90.34 2.34 33.33
CA TRP A 468 -91.22 3.40 32.84
C TRP A 468 -92.42 2.83 32.08
N GLU A 469 -92.23 2.03 31.04
CA GLU A 469 -93.32 1.44 30.26
C GLU A 469 -94.30 0.63 31.12
N THR A 470 -93.80 -0.10 32.12
CA THR A 470 -94.67 -0.84 33.05
C THR A 470 -95.32 0.07 34.09
N HIS A 471 -94.74 1.23 34.42
CA HIS A 471 -95.43 2.26 35.21
C HIS A 471 -96.55 2.92 34.40
N SER A 472 -96.28 3.40 33.18
CA SER A 472 -97.28 4.02 32.30
C SER A 472 -98.48 3.09 32.06
N ARG A 473 -98.24 1.82 31.70
CA ARG A 473 -99.33 0.83 31.54
C ARG A 473 -100.13 0.55 32.82
N ARG A 474 -99.56 0.76 34.01
CA ARG A 474 -100.28 0.68 35.30
C ARG A 474 -100.95 1.99 35.70
N LEU A 475 -100.57 3.11 35.08
CA LEU A 475 -101.19 4.42 35.24
C LEU A 475 -102.42 4.50 34.31
N GLU A 476 -102.25 4.14 33.04
CA GLU A 476 -103.29 4.03 32.01
C GLU A 476 -104.45 3.15 32.49
N THR A 477 -104.20 1.91 32.91
CA THR A 477 -105.26 1.02 33.40
C THR A 477 -105.99 1.56 34.62
N ARG A 478 -105.29 2.23 35.54
CA ARG A 478 -105.92 2.92 36.68
C ARG A 478 -106.70 4.17 36.26
N GLU A 479 -106.27 4.86 35.22
CA GLU A 479 -107.00 5.98 34.65
C GLU A 479 -108.30 5.49 33.98
N GLU A 480 -108.25 4.36 33.27
CA GLU A 480 -109.43 3.65 32.77
C GLU A 480 -110.38 3.21 33.90
N GLU A 481 -109.87 2.58 34.96
CA GLU A 481 -110.65 2.20 36.16
C GLU A 481 -111.34 3.43 36.78
N ILE A 482 -110.61 4.54 36.96
CA ILE A 482 -111.15 5.78 37.54
C ILE A 482 -112.16 6.45 36.58
N LYS A 483 -111.91 6.46 35.26
CA LYS A 483 -112.89 6.93 34.25
C LYS A 483 -114.19 6.12 34.33
N GLN A 484 -114.09 4.79 34.38
CA GLN A 484 -115.24 3.89 34.51
C GLN A 484 -116.01 4.14 35.81
N HIS A 485 -115.31 4.24 36.95
CA HIS A 485 -115.95 4.59 38.23
C HIS A 485 -116.62 5.98 38.21
N LEU A 486 -116.02 6.98 37.57
CA LEU A 486 -116.62 8.31 37.40
C LEU A 486 -117.85 8.29 36.47
N GLU A 487 -117.83 7.47 35.42
CA GLU A 487 -119.01 7.25 34.57
C GLU A 487 -120.13 6.53 35.32
N ASP A 488 -119.84 5.49 36.10
CA ASP A 488 -120.85 4.77 36.89
C ASP A 488 -121.40 5.61 38.05
N LEU A 489 -120.58 6.45 38.68
CA LEU A 489 -121.05 7.47 39.62
C LEU A 489 -121.99 8.46 38.93
N ARG A 490 -121.62 9.02 37.76
CA ARG A 490 -122.50 9.89 36.96
C ARG A 490 -123.81 9.20 36.59
N ARG A 491 -123.76 7.94 36.14
CA ARG A 491 -124.95 7.12 35.82
C ARG A 491 -125.83 6.89 37.05
N SER A 492 -125.26 6.68 38.24
CA SER A 492 -126.02 6.55 39.50
C SER A 492 -126.64 7.88 39.96
N GLN A 493 -125.92 8.99 39.81
CA GLN A 493 -126.40 10.33 40.18
C GLN A 493 -127.55 10.75 39.27
N GLN A 494 -127.45 10.47 37.97
CA GLN A 494 -128.53 10.67 37.00
C GLN A 494 -129.79 9.86 37.35
N ARG A 495 -129.63 8.62 37.82
CA ARG A 495 -130.75 7.78 38.31
C ARG A 495 -131.38 8.37 39.59
N ASN A 496 -130.59 8.80 40.57
CA ASN A 496 -131.12 9.38 41.81
C ASN A 496 -131.91 10.69 41.55
N ILE A 497 -131.49 11.48 40.57
CA ILE A 497 -132.21 12.67 40.09
C ILE A 497 -133.56 12.30 39.43
N GLN A 498 -133.65 11.14 38.76
CA GLN A 498 -134.90 10.64 38.17
C GLN A 498 -135.84 9.96 39.19
N VAL A 499 -135.33 9.48 40.32
CA VAL A 499 -136.10 8.74 41.35
C VAL A 499 -136.69 9.67 42.44
N SER A 500 -136.35 10.96 42.42
CA SER A 500 -136.80 11.94 43.43
C SER A 500 -137.85 12.94 42.88
N PRO A 501 -139.15 12.59 42.82
CA PRO A 501 -140.20 13.55 42.49
C PRO A 501 -140.43 14.54 43.66
N PRO A 502 -140.46 15.86 43.44
CA PRO A 502 -140.89 16.80 44.47
C PRO A 502 -142.39 16.59 44.76
N GLN A 503 -142.74 16.37 46.03
CA GLN A 503 -144.13 16.25 46.45
C GLN A 503 -144.86 17.59 46.27
N VAL A 504 -146.03 17.54 45.62
CA VAL A 504 -146.97 18.66 45.56
C VAL A 504 -147.76 18.72 46.86
N SER A 505 -147.98 19.93 47.40
CA SER A 505 -148.87 20.16 48.54
C SER A 505 -149.50 21.57 48.48
N PRO A 506 -150.80 21.68 48.16
CA PRO A 506 -151.59 22.92 48.21
C PRO A 506 -152.48 22.96 49.48
N PRO A 507 -153.36 23.97 49.68
CA PRO A 507 -153.40 25.32 49.10
C PRO A 507 -153.46 26.44 50.16
N ARG A 508 -153.25 27.69 49.71
CA ARG A 508 -154.25 28.75 49.93
C ARG A 508 -154.24 29.77 48.79
#